data_AF-A0A6B3UNT6-F1
#
_entry.id   AF-A0A6B3UNT6-F1
#
_cell.length_a   1.000
_cell.length_b   1.000
_cell.length_c   1.000
_cell.angle_alpha   90.00
_cell.angle_beta   90.00
_cell.angle_gamma   90.00
#
_symmetry.space_group_name_H-M   'P 1'
#
loop_
_entity.id
_entity.type
_entity.pdbx_description
1 polymer ?
#
loop_
_entity_poly.entity_id
_entity_poly.type
_entity_poly.pdbx_seq_one_letter_code
_entity_poly.pdbx_strand_id
1 'polypeptide(L)'
;MKTLLAASAATIALASAGSAAHAQEQTVESAQRFLSRVVPGAGYWAGWMDTALDTARQKTFEATGANPYVQPSGQGVIREFAPAGECKQQVGLDFSGVQMTITMNGQTQTVPFGVSPMTKVVNWADLGEARVAGGGVVLSWRNGSSSETRLGSESMAARVAYAMEFLRLHCDTTGEGVW
;
A
#
# COMPACT_ATOMS: atom_id res chain seq x y z
N MET A 1 -60.78 3.56 24.50
CA MET A 1 -60.14 2.48 25.29
C MET A 1 -58.66 2.81 25.42
N LYS A 2 -58.19 3.02 26.65
CA LYS A 2 -56.80 3.29 27.01
C LYS A 2 -56.13 1.94 27.32
N THR A 3 -55.02 1.63 26.67
CA THR A 3 -54.18 0.49 27.05
C THR A 3 -52.76 1.01 27.30
N LEU A 4 -52.42 1.13 28.58
CA LEU A 4 -51.07 1.33 29.11
C LEU A 4 -50.40 -0.04 29.20
N LEU A 5 -49.15 -0.20 28.78
CA LEU A 5 -48.30 -1.32 29.20
C LEU A 5 -46.81 -0.93 29.19
N ALA A 6 -46.33 -0.70 30.43
CA ALA A 6 -45.02 -0.93 31.04
C ALA A 6 -43.75 -0.95 30.15
N ALA A 7 -42.92 0.08 30.35
CA ALA A 7 -41.50 0.08 30.04
C ALA A 7 -40.73 -0.77 31.08
N SER A 8 -39.95 -1.74 30.62
CA SER A 8 -38.90 -2.39 31.42
C SER A 8 -37.56 -1.82 31.01
N ALA A 9 -37.03 -0.92 31.82
CA ALA A 9 -35.67 -0.39 31.69
C ALA A 9 -34.69 -1.35 32.39
N ALA A 10 -34.08 -2.25 31.62
CA ALA A 10 -32.94 -3.04 32.07
C ALA A 10 -31.66 -2.23 31.80
N THR A 11 -31.23 -1.45 32.79
CA THR A 11 -29.94 -0.74 32.75
C THR A 11 -28.81 -1.75 32.97
N ILE A 12 -28.25 -2.28 31.88
CA ILE A 12 -27.00 -3.06 31.94
C ILE A 12 -25.86 -2.05 32.04
N ALA A 13 -25.37 -1.82 33.27
CA ALA A 13 -24.12 -1.12 33.49
C ALA A 13 -22.96 -2.03 33.06
N LEU A 14 -22.60 -1.96 31.77
CA LEU A 14 -21.37 -2.56 31.25
C LEU A 14 -20.20 -1.78 31.83
N ALA A 15 -19.60 -2.29 32.90
CA ALA A 15 -18.35 -1.78 33.43
C ALA A 15 -17.27 -2.01 32.37
N SER A 16 -17.03 -1.00 31.55
CA SER A 16 -15.85 -0.88 30.72
C SER A 16 -14.65 -0.81 31.65
N ALA A 17 -14.10 -1.99 31.96
CA ALA A 17 -12.70 -2.14 32.37
C ALA A 17 -11.85 -1.69 31.18
N GLY A 18 -11.78 -0.36 31.01
CA GLY A 18 -10.82 0.31 30.17
C GLY A 18 -9.47 -0.07 30.76
N SER A 19 -8.90 -1.14 30.23
CA SER A 19 -7.46 -1.25 30.19
C SER A 19 -7.02 0.06 29.57
N ALA A 20 -6.48 0.95 30.38
CA ALA A 20 -5.57 1.97 29.91
C ALA A 20 -4.39 1.19 29.33
N ALA A 21 -4.62 0.58 28.16
CA ALA A 21 -3.58 0.30 27.20
C ALA A 21 -2.92 1.66 27.08
N HIS A 22 -1.75 1.80 27.73
CA HIS A 22 -0.93 2.98 27.62
C HIS A 22 -0.93 3.30 26.14
N ALA A 23 -1.64 4.37 25.75
CA ALA A 23 -1.66 4.84 24.39
C ALA A 23 -0.24 5.29 24.17
N GLN A 24 0.60 4.33 23.75
CA GLN A 24 2.01 4.56 23.56
C GLN A 24 2.04 5.66 22.52
N GLU A 25 2.55 6.81 22.93
CA GLU A 25 2.58 7.99 22.08
C GLU A 25 3.25 7.58 20.78
N GLN A 26 2.48 7.67 19.70
CA GLN A 26 2.99 7.31 18.39
C GLN A 26 4.00 8.39 18.01
N THR A 27 5.21 7.98 17.69
CA THR A 27 6.29 8.87 17.27
C THR A 27 6.68 8.48 15.85
N VAL A 28 7.35 9.39 15.14
CA VAL A 28 7.89 9.11 13.79
C VAL A 28 8.78 7.86 13.85
N GLU A 29 9.66 7.78 14.85
CA GLU A 29 10.55 6.63 15.04
C GLU A 29 9.78 5.32 15.30
N SER A 30 8.76 5.33 16.17
CA SER A 30 8.01 4.11 16.48
C SER A 30 7.16 3.62 15.30
N ALA A 31 6.60 4.55 14.51
CA ALA A 31 5.88 4.23 13.27
C ALA A 31 6.82 3.67 12.19
N GLN A 32 7.96 4.31 11.92
CA GLN A 32 8.96 3.80 10.97
C GLN A 32 9.48 2.42 11.40
N ARG A 33 9.77 2.23 12.70
CA ARG A 33 10.22 0.95 13.25
C ARG A 33 9.16 -0.14 13.12
N PHE A 34 7.89 0.19 13.34
CA PHE A 34 6.78 -0.72 13.12
C PHE A 34 6.74 -1.17 11.65
N LEU A 35 6.73 -0.22 10.71
CA LEU A 35 6.69 -0.54 9.28
C LEU A 35 7.89 -1.39 8.84
N SER A 36 9.08 -1.08 9.37
CA SER A 36 10.32 -1.82 9.07
C SER A 36 10.28 -3.29 9.50
N ARG A 37 9.38 -3.66 10.40
CA ARG A 37 9.19 -5.06 10.85
C ARG A 37 8.11 -5.80 10.08
N VAL A 38 7.09 -5.10 9.58
CA VAL A 38 5.88 -5.75 9.03
C VAL A 38 5.77 -5.66 7.51
N VAL A 39 6.45 -4.70 6.89
CA VAL A 39 6.37 -4.46 5.44
C VAL A 39 7.34 -5.33 4.63
N PRO A 40 8.58 -5.64 5.08
CA PRO A 40 9.46 -6.54 4.33
C PRO A 40 8.81 -7.90 4.07
N GLY A 41 8.93 -8.39 2.84
CA GLY A 41 8.26 -9.60 2.34
C GLY A 41 6.85 -9.38 1.78
N ALA A 42 6.25 -8.20 1.99
CA ALA A 42 4.96 -7.86 1.40
C ALA A 42 5.04 -7.76 -0.13
N GLY A 43 3.92 -8.08 -0.80
CA GLY A 43 3.77 -7.86 -2.22
C GLY A 43 3.73 -6.36 -2.55
N TYR A 44 4.25 -5.97 -3.70
CA TYR A 44 4.30 -4.59 -4.16
C TYR A 44 3.85 -4.48 -5.62
N TRP A 45 2.95 -3.53 -5.87
CA TRP A 45 2.52 -3.13 -7.21
C TRP A 45 2.78 -1.63 -7.38
N ALA A 46 3.55 -1.25 -8.38
CA ALA A 46 3.78 0.16 -8.68
C ALA A 46 2.83 0.62 -9.78
N GLY A 47 2.24 1.82 -9.65
CA GLY A 47 1.27 2.32 -10.63
C GLY A 47 1.82 2.45 -12.05
N TRP A 48 3.13 2.63 -12.22
CA TRP A 48 3.76 2.64 -13.55
C TRP A 48 3.72 1.27 -14.24
N MET A 49 3.51 0.17 -13.50
CA MET A 49 3.38 -1.17 -14.09
C MET A 49 2.12 -1.27 -14.95
N ASP A 50 1.02 -0.63 -14.55
CA ASP A 50 -0.21 -0.59 -15.34
C ASP A 50 0.05 0.14 -16.66
N THR A 51 0.72 1.30 -16.60
CA THR A 51 1.14 2.05 -17.79
C THR A 51 2.07 1.24 -18.70
N ALA A 52 3.00 0.47 -18.13
CA ALA A 52 3.91 -0.37 -18.88
C ALA A 52 3.18 -1.54 -19.58
N LEU A 53 2.21 -2.16 -18.92
CA LEU A 53 1.37 -3.22 -19.49
C LEU A 53 0.49 -2.69 -20.63
N ASP A 54 -0.11 -1.51 -20.46
CA ASP A 54 -0.89 -0.85 -21.51
C ASP A 54 0.00 -0.49 -22.71
N THR A 55 1.20 0.03 -22.45
CA THR A 55 2.19 0.33 -23.50
C THR A 55 2.59 -0.95 -24.24
N ALA A 56 2.81 -2.06 -23.53
CA ALA A 56 3.15 -3.34 -24.15
C ALA A 56 2.00 -3.86 -25.03
N ARG A 57 0.75 -3.73 -24.57
CA ARG A 57 -0.44 -4.08 -25.36
C ARG A 57 -0.52 -3.23 -26.63
N GLN A 58 -0.39 -1.92 -26.51
CA GLN A 58 -0.45 -1.00 -27.65
C GLN A 58 0.64 -1.30 -28.69
N LYS A 59 1.91 -1.40 -28.26
CA LYS A 59 3.03 -1.67 -29.17
C LYS A 59 2.91 -3.02 -29.88
N THR A 60 2.40 -4.02 -29.18
CA THR A 60 2.18 -5.35 -29.76
C THR A 60 1.04 -5.31 -30.80
N PHE A 61 -0.03 -4.56 -30.53
CA PHE A 61 -1.08 -4.32 -31.53
C PHE A 61 -0.54 -3.59 -32.77
N GLU A 62 0.20 -2.50 -32.59
CA GLU A 62 0.80 -1.74 -33.70
C GLU A 62 1.75 -2.58 -34.55
N ALA A 63 2.51 -3.49 -33.93
CA ALA A 63 3.46 -4.35 -34.62
C ALA A 63 2.82 -5.51 -35.38
N THR A 64 1.65 -5.99 -34.96
CA THR A 64 1.09 -7.27 -35.44
C THR A 64 -0.30 -7.16 -36.06
N GLY A 65 -1.00 -6.05 -35.83
CA GLY A 65 -2.41 -5.87 -36.20
C GLY A 65 -3.40 -6.72 -35.39
N ALA A 66 -2.92 -7.54 -34.45
CA ALA A 66 -3.75 -8.39 -33.59
C ALA A 66 -3.86 -7.78 -32.19
N ASN A 67 -5.04 -7.86 -31.57
CA ASN A 67 -5.23 -7.36 -30.21
C ASN A 67 -4.67 -8.38 -29.20
N PRO A 68 -3.56 -8.08 -28.52
CA PRO A 68 -2.89 -9.03 -27.64
C PRO A 68 -3.53 -9.03 -26.26
N TYR A 69 -3.72 -10.22 -25.71
CA TYR A 69 -4.04 -10.34 -24.29
C TYR A 69 -2.74 -10.31 -23.49
N VAL A 70 -2.48 -9.17 -22.84
CA VAL A 70 -1.32 -8.98 -21.96
C VAL A 70 -1.80 -9.05 -20.51
N GLN A 71 -1.24 -9.99 -19.74
CA GLN A 71 -1.55 -10.18 -18.33
C GLN A 71 -0.25 -10.26 -17.51
N PRO A 72 -0.11 -9.48 -16.43
CA PRO A 72 0.98 -9.68 -15.49
C PRO A 72 0.75 -10.95 -14.66
N SER A 73 1.83 -11.64 -14.31
CA SER A 73 1.82 -12.68 -13.29
C SER A 73 2.94 -12.44 -12.28
N GLY A 74 2.70 -12.88 -11.04
CA GLY A 74 3.54 -12.53 -9.90
C GLY A 74 3.31 -11.10 -9.40
N GLN A 75 4.18 -10.65 -8.51
CA GLN A 75 4.18 -9.31 -7.93
C GLN A 75 5.60 -8.93 -7.52
N GLY A 76 5.87 -7.63 -7.43
CA GLY A 76 7.09 -7.17 -6.78
C GLY A 76 7.08 -7.56 -5.30
N VAL A 77 8.24 -7.57 -4.67
CA VAL A 77 8.37 -7.81 -3.23
C VAL A 77 9.19 -6.69 -2.61
N ILE A 78 8.76 -6.23 -1.44
CA ILE A 78 9.54 -5.28 -0.64
C ILE A 78 10.63 -6.06 0.09
N ARG A 79 11.89 -5.94 -0.34
CA ARG A 79 13.04 -6.61 0.26
C ARG A 79 13.55 -5.89 1.50
N GLU A 80 13.49 -4.57 1.46
CA GLU A 80 13.99 -3.69 2.50
C GLU A 80 12.98 -2.60 2.77
N PHE A 81 12.76 -2.32 4.05
CA PHE A 81 11.96 -1.19 4.50
C PHE A 81 12.63 -0.69 5.77
N ALA A 82 13.54 0.28 5.67
CA ALA A 82 14.38 0.72 6.79
C ALA A 82 14.30 2.25 6.98
N PRO A 83 14.38 2.78 8.22
CA PRO A 83 14.42 4.23 8.42
C PRO A 83 15.65 4.83 7.73
N ALA A 84 15.47 5.92 6.99
CA ALA A 84 16.54 6.62 6.27
C ALA A 84 16.77 8.05 6.77
N GLY A 85 16.34 8.32 8.00
CA GLY A 85 16.27 9.65 8.62
C GLY A 85 14.86 9.96 9.09
N GLU A 86 14.72 11.12 9.74
CA GLU A 86 13.41 11.64 10.11
C GLU A 86 12.55 11.81 8.86
N CYS A 87 11.31 11.31 8.92
CA CYS A 87 10.36 11.40 7.82
C CYS A 87 10.79 10.76 6.49
N LYS A 88 11.85 9.94 6.50
CA LYS A 88 12.36 9.25 5.31
C LYS A 88 12.45 7.74 5.53
N GLN A 89 12.11 6.98 4.50
CA GLN A 89 12.20 5.52 4.54
C GLN A 89 12.94 5.00 3.31
N GLN A 90 13.96 4.17 3.51
CA GLN A 90 14.59 3.39 2.46
C GLN A 90 13.70 2.19 2.14
N VAL A 91 13.39 2.02 0.86
CA VAL A 91 12.54 0.96 0.32
C VAL A 91 13.31 0.24 -0.79
N GLY A 92 13.66 -1.01 -0.53
CA GLY A 92 14.22 -1.94 -1.51
C GLY A 92 13.12 -2.77 -2.16
N LEU A 93 13.04 -2.73 -3.47
CA LEU A 93 12.01 -3.39 -4.28
C LEU A 93 12.67 -4.41 -5.21
N ASP A 94 12.07 -5.59 -5.29
CA ASP A 94 12.51 -6.67 -6.16
C ASP A 94 11.34 -7.11 -7.05
N PHE A 95 11.50 -6.89 -8.36
CA PHE A 95 10.51 -7.26 -9.38
C PHE A 95 10.94 -8.48 -10.19
N SER A 96 11.99 -9.20 -9.78
CA SER A 96 12.49 -10.36 -10.53
C SER A 96 11.44 -11.48 -10.67
N GLY A 97 10.47 -11.54 -9.75
CA GLY A 97 9.35 -12.47 -9.77
C GLY A 97 8.17 -12.04 -10.65
N VAL A 98 8.20 -10.83 -11.23
CA VAL A 98 7.14 -10.34 -12.10
C VAL A 98 7.39 -10.80 -13.54
N GLN A 99 6.40 -11.46 -14.10
CA GLN A 99 6.38 -11.90 -15.48
C GLN A 99 5.20 -11.26 -16.21
N MET A 100 5.31 -11.18 -17.53
CA MET A 100 4.26 -10.74 -18.42
C MET A 100 3.93 -11.89 -19.36
N THR A 101 2.67 -12.28 -19.39
CA THR A 101 2.15 -13.26 -20.34
C THR A 101 1.45 -12.51 -21.47
N ILE A 102 1.89 -12.77 -22.69
CA ILE A 102 1.33 -12.20 -23.91
C ILE A 102 0.71 -13.35 -24.70
N THR A 103 -0.59 -13.29 -24.93
CA THR A 103 -1.31 -14.23 -25.79
C THR A 103 -1.78 -13.52 -27.06
N MET A 104 -1.41 -14.08 -28.21
CA MET A 104 -1.73 -13.56 -29.53
C MET A 104 -1.90 -14.71 -30.52
N ASN A 105 -2.98 -14.71 -31.31
CA ASN A 105 -3.27 -15.75 -32.30
C ASN A 105 -3.21 -17.19 -31.74
N GLY A 106 -3.63 -17.37 -30.49
CA GLY A 106 -3.57 -18.66 -29.79
C GLY A 106 -2.18 -19.08 -29.30
N GLN A 107 -1.13 -18.30 -29.57
CA GLN A 107 0.20 -18.51 -29.03
C GLN A 107 0.39 -17.68 -27.76
N THR A 108 0.98 -18.30 -26.73
CA THR A 108 1.26 -17.67 -25.45
C THR A 108 2.76 -17.63 -25.22
N GLN A 109 3.27 -16.44 -24.91
CA GLN A 109 4.66 -16.24 -24.50
C GLN A 109 4.68 -15.60 -23.12
N THR A 110 5.50 -16.13 -22.23
CA THR A 110 5.79 -15.52 -20.93
C THR A 110 7.20 -14.97 -20.96
N VAL A 111 7.34 -13.69 -20.60
CA VAL A 111 8.62 -12.98 -20.54
C VAL A 111 8.79 -12.35 -19.16
N PRO A 112 10.03 -12.24 -18.64
CA PRO A 112 10.26 -11.45 -17.44
C PRO A 112 9.87 -10.00 -17.71
N PHE A 113 9.33 -9.32 -16.70
CA PHE A 113 8.98 -7.90 -16.82
C PHE A 113 10.21 -7.00 -17.01
N GLY A 114 11.41 -7.52 -16.71
CA GLY A 114 12.69 -6.91 -17.08
C GLY A 114 13.16 -5.80 -16.15
N VAL A 115 12.64 -5.74 -14.93
CA VAL A 115 12.93 -4.65 -13.99
C VAL A 115 13.91 -5.15 -12.94
N SER A 116 15.10 -4.52 -12.92
CA SER A 116 16.14 -4.84 -11.95
C SER A 116 15.70 -4.43 -10.54
N PRO A 117 16.17 -5.13 -9.49
CA PRO A 117 15.98 -4.69 -8.12
C PRO A 117 16.46 -3.24 -7.95
N MET A 118 15.71 -2.46 -7.17
CA MET A 118 16.00 -1.04 -6.97
C MET A 118 15.79 -0.66 -5.52
N THR A 119 16.59 0.30 -5.05
CA THR A 119 16.42 0.91 -3.73
C THR A 119 16.11 2.38 -3.92
N LYS A 120 15.09 2.88 -3.23
CA LYS A 120 14.72 4.31 -3.22
C LYS A 120 14.53 4.79 -1.79
N VAL A 121 14.71 6.09 -1.58
CA VAL A 121 14.29 6.75 -0.34
C VAL A 121 12.97 7.46 -0.63
N VAL A 122 11.94 7.17 0.15
CA VAL A 122 10.67 7.89 0.11
C VAL A 122 10.65 8.93 1.23
N ASN A 123 10.12 10.11 0.93
CA ASN A 123 9.79 11.13 1.92
C ASN A 123 8.29 11.02 2.23
N TRP A 124 7.94 10.89 3.50
CA TRP A 124 6.55 10.74 3.91
C TRP A 124 5.72 12.00 3.66
N ALA A 125 6.34 13.18 3.54
CA ALA A 125 5.67 14.42 3.13
C ALA A 125 5.21 14.40 1.66
N ASP A 126 5.78 13.53 0.82
CA ASP A 126 5.35 13.37 -0.59
C ASP A 126 4.11 12.48 -0.72
N LEU A 127 3.73 11.77 0.35
CA LEU A 127 2.53 10.95 0.38
C LEU A 127 1.30 11.86 0.44
N GLY A 128 0.35 11.64 -0.47
CA GLY A 128 -0.95 12.32 -0.45
C GLY A 128 -1.95 11.60 0.45
N GLU A 129 -2.02 10.27 0.33
CA GLU A 129 -2.96 9.42 1.05
C GLU A 129 -2.46 7.97 1.11
N ALA A 130 -2.72 7.29 2.23
CA ALA A 130 -2.69 5.84 2.39
C ALA A 130 -4.08 5.32 2.79
N ARG A 131 -4.66 4.46 1.95
CA ARG A 131 -5.99 3.86 2.16
C ARG A 131 -5.92 2.34 2.18
N VAL A 132 -6.76 1.72 3.01
CA VAL A 132 -6.92 0.26 3.04
C VAL A 132 -7.74 -0.19 1.83
N ALA A 133 -7.30 -1.25 1.17
CA ALA A 133 -8.02 -1.92 0.09
C ALA A 133 -7.91 -3.44 0.26
N GLY A 134 -8.88 -4.04 0.96
CA GLY A 134 -8.84 -5.46 1.33
C GLY A 134 -7.58 -5.80 2.14
N GLY A 135 -6.81 -6.79 1.69
CA GLY A 135 -5.56 -7.20 2.33
C GLY A 135 -4.34 -6.33 2.02
N GLY A 136 -4.52 -5.13 1.47
CA GLY A 136 -3.43 -4.25 1.05
C GLY A 136 -3.67 -2.77 1.39
N VAL A 137 -2.62 -1.96 1.16
CA VAL A 137 -2.63 -0.51 1.33
C VAL A 137 -2.30 0.15 0.00
N VAL A 138 -3.21 0.98 -0.50
CA VAL A 138 -2.99 1.81 -1.68
C VAL A 138 -2.45 3.16 -1.24
N LEU A 139 -1.32 3.56 -1.81
CA LEU A 139 -0.66 4.83 -1.60
C LEU A 139 -0.87 5.70 -2.84
N SER A 140 -1.37 6.91 -2.61
CA SER A 140 -1.49 7.97 -3.61
C SER A 140 -0.47 9.05 -3.29
N TRP A 141 0.46 9.32 -4.20
CA TRP A 141 1.53 10.29 -4.01
C TRP A 141 1.14 11.66 -4.59
N ARG A 142 1.68 12.74 -4.03
CA ARG A 142 1.37 14.13 -4.46
C ARG A 142 1.74 14.42 -5.91
N ASN A 143 2.67 13.67 -6.48
CA ASN A 143 3.04 13.75 -7.90
C ASN A 143 2.06 13.01 -8.83
N GLY A 144 0.94 12.49 -8.31
CA GLY A 144 -0.08 11.77 -9.08
C GLY A 144 0.20 10.29 -9.29
N SER A 145 1.37 9.77 -8.88
CA SER A 145 1.65 8.34 -8.94
C SER A 145 0.93 7.57 -7.83
N SER A 146 0.77 6.26 -8.02
CA SER A 146 0.20 5.37 -7.02
C SER A 146 1.03 4.10 -6.84
N SER A 147 0.83 3.41 -5.72
CA SER A 147 1.36 2.06 -5.51
C SER A 147 0.50 1.29 -4.52
N GLU A 148 0.54 -0.03 -4.57
CA GLU A 148 -0.16 -0.92 -3.64
C GLU A 148 0.86 -1.80 -2.90
N THR A 149 0.72 -1.90 -1.58
CA THR A 149 1.43 -2.88 -0.76
C THR A 149 0.44 -3.96 -0.29
N ARG A 150 0.70 -5.23 -0.63
CA ARG A 150 -0.18 -6.36 -0.34
C ARG A 150 0.35 -7.14 0.86
N LEU A 151 -0.42 -7.12 1.95
CA LEU A 151 -0.04 -7.65 3.26
C LEU A 151 -0.74 -8.97 3.61
N GLY A 152 -1.77 -9.35 2.84
CA GLY A 152 -2.48 -10.62 2.98
C GLY A 152 -3.56 -10.65 4.06
N SER A 153 -3.69 -9.61 4.89
CA SER A 153 -4.81 -9.47 5.83
C SER A 153 -5.23 -8.01 5.99
N GLU A 154 -6.55 -7.80 6.09
CA GLU A 154 -7.14 -6.48 6.25
C GLU A 154 -6.76 -5.83 7.59
N SER A 155 -6.64 -6.61 8.65
CA SER A 155 -6.20 -6.10 9.96
C SER A 155 -4.75 -5.61 9.95
N MET A 156 -3.85 -6.29 9.24
CA MET A 156 -2.48 -5.80 9.05
C MET A 156 -2.47 -4.56 8.15
N ALA A 157 -3.24 -4.58 7.06
CA ALA A 157 -3.37 -3.44 6.16
C ALA A 157 -3.85 -2.18 6.89
N ALA A 158 -4.85 -2.28 7.77
CA ALA A 158 -5.32 -1.17 8.58
C ALA A 158 -4.23 -0.59 9.49
N ARG A 159 -3.44 -1.44 10.15
CA ARG A 159 -2.33 -0.98 11.02
C ARG A 159 -1.21 -0.32 10.24
N VAL A 160 -0.87 -0.86 9.06
CA VAL A 160 0.14 -0.30 8.16
C VAL A 160 -0.33 1.03 7.58
N ALA A 161 -1.57 1.11 7.08
CA ALA A 161 -2.16 2.35 6.57
C ALA A 161 -2.18 3.43 7.65
N TYR A 162 -2.59 3.09 8.88
CA TYR A 162 -2.57 4.02 10.01
C TYR A 162 -1.16 4.56 10.31
N ALA A 163 -0.13 3.70 10.32
CA ALA A 163 1.24 4.15 10.53
C ALA A 163 1.76 5.04 9.38
N MET A 164 1.40 4.73 8.14
CA MET A 164 1.75 5.54 6.97
C MET A 164 1.05 6.90 6.97
N GLU A 165 -0.24 6.95 7.32
CA GLU A 165 -1.00 8.20 7.49
C GLU A 165 -0.47 9.05 8.64
N PHE A 166 -0.12 8.42 9.77
CA PHE A 166 0.52 9.12 10.87
C PHE A 166 1.82 9.80 10.41
N LEU A 167 2.67 9.07 9.69
CA LEU A 167 3.92 9.61 9.15
C LEU A 167 3.65 10.73 8.16
N ARG A 168 2.69 10.57 7.24
CA ARG A 168 2.27 11.65 6.33
C ARG A 168 1.90 12.92 7.08
N LEU A 169 0.99 12.82 8.04
CA LEU A 169 0.48 13.97 8.79
C LEU A 169 1.55 14.66 9.64
N HIS A 170 2.45 13.90 10.27
CA HIS A 170 3.53 14.47 11.09
C HIS A 170 4.69 15.03 10.26
N CYS A 171 4.95 14.44 9.09
CA CYS A 171 6.04 14.85 8.23
C CYS A 171 5.67 16.02 7.31
N ASP A 172 4.38 16.21 7.05
CA ASP A 172 3.89 17.37 6.29
C ASP A 172 3.99 18.67 7.09
N THR A 173 3.81 18.61 8.43
CA THR A 173 3.88 19.79 9.30
C THR A 173 5.30 20.20 9.65
N THR A 174 6.26 19.27 9.57
CA THR A 174 7.69 19.48 9.85
C THR A 174 8.51 19.77 8.59
N GLY A 175 7.92 19.58 7.40
CA GLY A 175 8.52 20.02 6.16
C GLY A 175 8.66 21.54 6.19
N GLU A 176 9.88 22.02 6.46
CA GLU A 176 10.30 23.41 6.38
C GLU A 176 10.03 23.99 4.98
N GLY A 177 8.77 24.36 4.75
CA GLY A 177 8.32 25.33 3.78
C GLY A 177 8.06 26.63 4.51
N VAL A 178 9.16 27.24 4.97
CA VAL A 178 9.23 28.70 5.06
C VAL A 178 8.91 29.20 3.64
N TRP A 179 7.69 29.69 3.47
CA TRP A 179 7.35 30.59 2.37
C TRP A 179 7.75 32.01 2.77
#